data_AF-A0A0J7K4I4-F1
#
_entry.id   AF-A0A0J7K4I4-F1
#
_cell.length_a   1.000
_cell.length_b   1.000
_cell.length_c   1.000
_cell.angle_alpha   90.00
_cell.angle_beta   90.00
_cell.angle_gamma   90.00
#
_symmetry.space_group_name_H-M   'P 1'
#
loop_
_entity.id
_entity.type
_entity.pdbx_description
1 polymer ?
#
loop_
_entity_poly.entity_id
_entity_poly.type
_entity_poly.pdbx_seq_one_letter_code
_entity_poly.pdbx_strand_id
1 'polypeptide(L)'
;MCIDLRPLNQRIHPQKFRFPLIDDQLDQLHGKCVFTKLDLRDGFHQIKIYPEDTKYFAFATHKAQFEYTRVPFGYSEAPVEFQKRLFNILKELLKDGILLYIDDILIPTATIEENLKVLKEVLFTLKRYKLKLNLAKCLFLKKKIEFLGYMVSADGITMSSRHIQAIIDFPQPKTVKEVQSYLRLTSYFRRFIRDYAVKAKPLAALTKKNAKFNFDKDCVDLFELLKKELTSAPVLHIYNPSAATELHTDASMHGFGAILLQKQKYSNWAPIAYFSKATTDTEKRYHSYELETLAIVKAIERFHVYYRA
;
A
#
# COMPACT_ATOMS: atom_id res chain seq x y z
N MET A 1 -9.07 -7.29 26.15
CA MET A 1 -9.28 -6.00 26.82
C MET A 1 -8.76 -4.91 25.90
N CYS A 2 -9.58 -3.90 25.60
CA CYS A 2 -9.20 -2.76 24.75
C CYS A 2 -9.26 -1.50 25.62
N ILE A 3 -8.15 -0.76 25.68
CA ILE A 3 -8.06 0.47 26.49
C ILE A 3 -8.20 1.67 25.56
N ASP A 4 -9.01 2.65 25.96
CA ASP A 4 -9.21 3.86 25.17
C ASP A 4 -8.03 4.83 25.33
N LEU A 5 -7.07 4.73 24.43
CA LEU A 5 -5.89 5.60 24.38
C LEU A 5 -6.11 6.87 23.54
N ARG A 6 -7.34 7.17 23.07
CA ARG A 6 -7.62 8.39 22.30
C ARG A 6 -7.17 9.67 23.03
N PRO A 7 -7.41 9.84 24.35
CA PRO A 7 -6.94 11.02 25.08
C PRO A 7 -5.41 11.13 25.12
N LEU A 8 -4.71 10.00 25.26
CA LEU A 8 -3.25 9.98 25.23
C LEU A 8 -2.75 10.37 23.83
N ASN A 9 -3.27 9.72 22.78
CA ASN A 9 -2.86 9.94 21.39
C ASN A 9 -3.04 11.40 20.94
N GLN A 10 -4.03 12.13 21.46
CA GLN A 10 -4.22 13.56 21.16
C GLN A 10 -3.10 14.47 21.69
N ARG A 11 -2.32 14.00 22.67
CA ARG A 11 -1.23 14.76 23.32
C ARG A 11 0.16 14.31 22.86
N ILE A 12 0.24 13.27 22.04
CA ILE A 12 1.50 12.74 21.54
C ILE A 12 1.98 13.59 20.37
N HIS A 13 3.28 13.89 20.37
CA HIS A 13 3.94 14.47 19.22
C HIS A 13 4.25 13.37 18.19
N PRO A 14 3.69 13.43 16.97
CA PRO A 14 3.92 12.39 15.97
C PRO A 14 5.39 12.30 15.58
N GLN A 15 5.92 11.08 15.50
CA GLN A 15 7.29 10.87 15.09
C GLN A 15 7.45 11.13 13.59
N LYS A 16 8.49 11.89 13.22
CA LYS A 16 8.88 12.05 11.82
C LYS A 16 9.60 10.79 11.35
N PHE A 17 8.86 9.87 10.74
CA PHE A 17 9.39 8.67 10.09
C PHE A 17 8.79 8.51 8.71
N ARG A 18 9.62 8.17 7.72
CA ARG A 18 9.16 7.91 6.36
C ARG A 18 9.01 6.41 6.19
N PHE A 19 7.76 5.96 6.08
CA PHE A 19 7.48 4.60 5.67
C PHE A 19 7.89 4.42 4.20
N PRO A 20 8.39 3.23 3.82
CA PRO A 20 8.62 2.92 2.42
C PRO A 20 7.29 3.00 1.66
N LEU A 21 7.33 3.56 0.45
CA LEU A 21 6.17 3.58 -0.41
C LEU A 21 5.85 2.16 -0.86
N ILE A 22 4.57 1.83 -0.92
CA ILE A 22 4.10 0.50 -1.30
C ILE A 22 4.53 0.17 -2.73
N ASP A 23 4.43 1.14 -3.65
CA ASP A 23 4.89 1.01 -5.02
C ASP A 23 6.39 0.61 -5.06
N ASP A 24 7.27 1.33 -4.34
CA ASP A 24 8.71 1.05 -4.28
C ASP A 24 9.03 -0.34 -3.68
N GLN A 25 8.22 -0.82 -2.73
CA GLN A 25 8.36 -2.18 -2.18
C GLN A 25 7.97 -3.23 -3.21
N LEU A 26 6.90 -3.00 -3.97
CA LEU A 26 6.44 -3.91 -5.01
C LEU A 26 7.43 -4.00 -6.18
N ASP A 27 8.07 -2.88 -6.55
CA ASP A 27 9.02 -2.85 -7.65
C ASP A 27 10.30 -3.65 -7.37
N GLN A 28 10.71 -3.75 -6.11
CA GLN A 28 11.84 -4.59 -5.67
C GLN A 28 11.58 -6.09 -5.83
N LEU A 29 10.34 -6.49 -6.11
CA LEU A 29 9.96 -7.89 -6.34
C LEU A 29 10.26 -8.34 -7.78
N HIS A 30 10.81 -7.46 -8.62
CA HIS A 30 11.19 -7.79 -9.98
C HIS A 30 12.13 -9.01 -10.03
N GLY A 31 11.81 -9.98 -10.91
CA GLY A 31 12.63 -11.18 -11.11
C GLY A 31 12.60 -12.19 -9.94
N LYS A 32 11.82 -11.92 -8.89
CA LYS A 32 11.67 -12.82 -7.73
C LYS A 32 10.50 -13.78 -7.97
N CYS A 33 10.68 -15.04 -7.60
CA CYS A 33 9.66 -16.09 -7.82
C CYS A 33 9.45 -17.02 -6.62
N VAL A 34 10.29 -16.91 -5.58
CA VAL A 34 10.17 -17.63 -4.32
C VAL A 34 10.03 -16.63 -3.18
N PHE A 35 8.96 -16.77 -2.40
CA PHE A 35 8.60 -15.83 -1.36
C PHE A 35 8.44 -16.53 -0.01
N THR A 36 9.09 -15.98 1.01
CA THR A 36 8.83 -16.35 2.41
C THR A 36 8.37 -15.10 3.16
N LYS A 37 7.19 -15.15 3.78
CA LYS A 37 6.63 -14.09 4.62
C LYS A 37 6.65 -14.53 6.07
N LEU A 38 7.21 -13.70 6.94
CA LEU A 38 7.25 -13.93 8.38
C LEU A 38 6.36 -12.91 9.08
N ASP A 39 5.51 -13.39 9.98
CA ASP A 39 4.61 -12.60 10.82
C ASP A 39 5.18 -12.54 12.25
N LEU A 40 5.39 -11.34 12.79
CA LEU A 40 5.86 -11.14 14.15
C LEU A 40 4.70 -11.31 15.15
N ARG A 41 4.90 -12.15 16.17
CA ARG A 41 3.89 -12.43 17.19
C ARG A 41 3.69 -11.23 18.10
N ASP A 42 2.44 -10.89 18.40
CA ASP A 42 2.09 -9.83 19.35
C ASP A 42 2.69 -8.45 18.97
N GLY A 43 3.04 -8.23 17.68
CA GLY A 43 3.51 -6.96 17.11
C GLY A 43 4.30 -6.06 18.08
N PHE A 44 3.72 -4.89 18.38
CA PHE A 44 4.34 -3.88 19.24
C PHE A 44 4.41 -4.24 20.74
N HIS A 45 3.64 -5.23 21.24
CA HIS A 45 3.73 -5.68 22.64
C HIS A 45 5.09 -6.33 22.95
N GLN A 46 5.90 -6.60 21.94
CA GLN A 46 7.29 -7.02 22.12
C GLN A 46 8.20 -5.88 22.59
N ILE A 47 7.79 -4.61 22.48
CA ILE A 47 8.58 -3.43 22.88
C ILE A 47 8.34 -3.10 24.36
N LYS A 48 9.40 -2.94 25.14
CA LYS A 48 9.31 -2.42 26.52
C LYS A 48 9.07 -0.92 26.54
N ILE A 49 8.17 -0.49 27.40
CA ILE A 49 8.05 0.92 27.76
C ILE A 49 9.12 1.23 28.82
N TYR A 50 9.71 2.41 28.77
CA TYR A 50 10.61 2.87 29.83
C TYR A 50 9.86 2.95 31.17
N PRO A 51 10.44 2.48 32.29
CA PRO A 51 9.74 2.46 33.58
C PRO A 51 9.07 3.79 33.95
N GLU A 52 9.73 4.92 33.69
CA GLU A 52 9.27 6.28 33.93
C GLU A 52 8.04 6.71 33.10
N ASP A 53 7.81 6.05 31.96
CA ASP A 53 6.73 6.35 31.02
C ASP A 53 5.52 5.42 31.18
N THR A 54 5.63 4.33 31.93
CA THR A 54 4.54 3.34 32.13
C THR A 54 3.28 3.98 32.71
N LYS A 55 3.42 5.01 33.56
CA LYS A 55 2.34 5.83 34.11
C LYS A 55 1.42 6.47 33.06
N TYR A 56 1.93 6.78 31.85
CA TYR A 56 1.11 7.34 30.77
C TYR A 56 0.19 6.31 30.13
N PHE A 57 0.48 5.03 30.35
CA PHE A 57 -0.31 3.89 29.88
C PHE A 57 -1.06 3.21 31.04
N ALA A 58 -1.31 3.94 32.12
CA ALA A 58 -2.14 3.47 33.21
C ALA A 58 -3.60 3.30 32.79
N PHE A 59 -4.27 2.27 33.29
CA PHE A 59 -5.69 2.06 33.12
C PHE A 59 -6.31 1.51 34.40
N ALA A 60 -7.57 1.88 34.65
CA ALA A 60 -8.32 1.40 35.81
C ALA A 60 -9.29 0.29 35.40
N THR A 61 -9.42 -0.71 36.27
CA THR A 61 -10.50 -1.69 36.26
C THR A 61 -11.36 -1.51 37.51
N HIS A 62 -12.49 -2.20 37.61
CA HIS A 62 -13.33 -2.18 38.81
C HIS A 62 -12.63 -2.65 40.10
N LYS A 63 -11.45 -3.29 40.00
CA LYS A 63 -10.71 -3.82 41.17
C LYS A 63 -9.46 -3.02 41.52
N ALA A 64 -8.75 -2.53 40.51
CA ALA A 64 -7.45 -1.88 40.70
C ALA A 64 -7.03 -1.09 39.45
N GLN A 65 -6.01 -0.24 39.65
CA GLN A 65 -5.27 0.41 38.58
C GLN A 65 -4.06 -0.44 38.18
N PHE A 66 -3.79 -0.51 36.89
CA PHE A 66 -2.68 -1.24 36.31
C PHE A 66 -1.96 -0.36 35.29
N GLU A 67 -0.70 -0.69 35.00
CA GLU A 67 0.11 0.00 34.02
C GLU A 67 0.69 -0.99 33.01
N TYR A 68 0.74 -0.58 31.74
CA TYR A 68 1.42 -1.38 30.74
C TYR A 68 2.94 -1.25 30.87
N THR A 69 3.64 -2.39 30.89
CA THR A 69 5.12 -2.46 30.83
C THR A 69 5.63 -2.65 29.39
N ARG A 70 4.70 -2.86 28.45
CA ARG A 70 4.93 -3.09 27.03
C ARG A 70 3.98 -2.22 26.22
N VAL A 71 4.40 -1.77 25.04
CA VAL A 71 3.60 -0.85 24.21
C VAL A 71 2.23 -1.46 23.91
N PRO A 72 1.11 -0.87 24.39
CA PRO A 72 -0.22 -1.45 24.21
C PRO A 72 -0.75 -1.23 22.79
N PHE A 73 -1.76 -2.03 22.42
CA PHE A 73 -2.52 -1.78 21.20
C PHE A 73 -3.36 -0.51 21.37
N GLY A 74 -3.50 0.28 20.31
CA GLY A 74 -4.23 1.55 20.33
C GLY A 74 -3.35 2.78 20.57
N TYR A 75 -2.06 2.61 20.91
CA TYR A 75 -1.10 3.71 20.94
C TYR A 75 -0.73 4.14 19.52
N SER A 76 -0.89 5.43 19.19
CA SER A 76 -0.79 5.91 17.81
C SER A 76 0.61 5.79 17.20
N GLU A 77 1.67 5.92 18.01
CA GLU A 77 3.05 5.87 17.51
C GLU A 77 3.68 4.47 17.58
N ALA A 78 2.94 3.46 18.04
CA ALA A 78 3.45 2.09 18.14
C ALA A 78 3.98 1.54 16.79
N PRO A 79 3.27 1.72 15.65
CA PRO A 79 3.76 1.23 14.35
C PRO A 79 5.07 1.90 13.91
N VAL A 80 5.19 3.21 14.16
CA VAL A 80 6.38 3.97 13.78
C VAL A 80 7.59 3.51 14.56
N GLU A 81 7.44 3.39 15.88
CA GLU A 81 8.52 2.95 16.77
C GLU A 81 8.96 1.53 16.45
N PHE A 82 8.01 0.63 16.18
CA PHE A 82 8.34 -0.74 15.83
C PHE A 82 9.05 -0.85 14.50
N GLN A 83 8.54 -0.16 13.46
CA GLN A 83 9.17 -0.19 12.16
C GLN A 83 10.59 0.39 12.21
N LYS A 84 10.81 1.48 12.95
CA LYS A 84 12.16 2.04 13.19
C LYS A 84 13.10 1.00 13.81
N ARG A 85 12.63 0.28 14.83
CA ARG A 85 13.44 -0.73 15.52
C ARG A 85 13.78 -1.90 14.59
N LEU A 86 12.78 -2.43 13.89
CA LEU A 86 13.00 -3.53 12.94
C LEU A 86 13.91 -3.11 11.79
N PHE A 87 13.77 -1.88 11.29
CA PHE A 87 14.63 -1.33 10.25
C PHE A 87 16.10 -1.30 10.71
N ASN A 88 16.36 -0.90 11.95
CA ASN A 88 17.71 -0.89 12.51
C ASN A 88 18.24 -2.32 12.75
N ILE A 89 17.41 -3.24 13.24
CA ILE A 89 17.77 -4.63 13.50
C ILE A 89 18.11 -5.38 12.21
N LEU A 90 17.33 -5.16 11.16
CA LEU A 90 17.43 -5.87 9.88
C LEU A 90 18.16 -5.05 8.81
N LYS A 91 18.84 -3.95 9.19
CA LYS A 91 19.40 -2.96 8.26
C LYS A 91 20.26 -3.56 7.14
N GLU A 92 21.13 -4.50 7.45
CA GLU A 92 22.00 -5.13 6.45
C GLU A 92 21.20 -6.06 5.52
N LEU A 93 20.27 -6.85 6.07
CA LEU A 93 19.42 -7.73 5.28
C LEU A 93 18.44 -6.95 4.37
N LEU A 94 18.03 -5.75 4.79
CA LEU A 94 17.23 -4.84 3.97
C LEU A 94 18.00 -4.35 2.74
N LYS A 95 19.32 -4.14 2.85
CA LYS A 95 20.17 -3.83 1.70
C LYS A 95 20.30 -5.03 0.75
N ASP A 96 20.24 -6.24 1.30
CA ASP A 96 20.26 -7.50 0.54
C ASP A 96 18.90 -7.85 -0.10
N GLY A 97 17.90 -6.98 0.04
CA GLY A 97 16.64 -7.08 -0.69
C GLY A 97 15.50 -7.79 0.04
N ILE A 98 15.59 -8.02 1.35
CA ILE A 98 14.37 -8.32 2.13
C ILE A 98 13.51 -7.06 2.22
N LEU A 99 12.20 -7.24 2.33
CA LEU A 99 11.25 -6.15 2.48
C LEU A 99 10.63 -6.17 3.86
N LEU A 100 10.39 -4.98 4.40
CA LEU A 100 9.82 -4.81 5.73
C LEU A 100 8.72 -3.74 5.67
N TYR A 101 7.53 -4.11 6.12
CA TYR A 101 6.42 -3.18 6.27
C TYR A 101 5.68 -3.46 7.57
N ILE A 102 5.88 -2.56 8.55
CA ILE A 102 5.36 -2.68 9.91
C ILE A 102 5.75 -4.02 10.54
N ASP A 103 4.84 -5.00 10.57
CA ASP A 103 5.05 -6.31 11.21
C ASP A 103 5.38 -7.43 10.20
N ASP A 104 5.21 -7.15 8.90
CA ASP A 104 5.43 -8.11 7.82
C ASP A 104 6.87 -8.04 7.32
N ILE A 105 7.60 -9.14 7.44
CA ILE A 105 8.91 -9.34 6.81
C ILE A 105 8.72 -10.25 5.60
N LEU A 106 9.09 -9.78 4.41
CA LEU A 106 9.05 -10.56 3.18
C LEU A 106 10.47 -10.81 2.69
N ILE A 107 10.75 -12.07 2.34
CA ILE A 107 12.02 -12.53 1.77
C ILE A 107 11.74 -12.99 0.33
N PRO A 108 11.96 -12.11 -0.67
CA PRO A 108 11.75 -12.41 -2.07
C PRO A 108 13.07 -12.80 -2.76
N THR A 109 13.12 -13.98 -3.37
CA THR A 109 14.34 -14.51 -4.02
C THR A 109 14.03 -15.13 -5.38
N ALA A 110 15.07 -15.32 -6.19
CA ALA A 110 14.94 -15.96 -7.50
C ALA A 110 15.00 -17.49 -7.40
N THR A 111 15.61 -18.04 -6.35
CA THR A 111 15.68 -19.48 -6.11
C THR A 111 15.33 -19.86 -4.67
N ILE A 112 15.09 -21.15 -4.45
CA ILE A 112 14.78 -21.71 -3.13
C ILE A 112 16.03 -21.67 -2.25
N GLU A 113 17.20 -21.98 -2.81
CA GLU A 113 18.48 -22.01 -2.11
C GLU A 113 18.84 -20.63 -1.55
N GLU A 114 18.67 -19.59 -2.37
CA GLU A 114 18.83 -18.19 -1.96
C GLU A 114 17.84 -17.86 -0.83
N ASN A 115 16.57 -18.28 -0.97
CA ASN A 115 15.55 -18.02 0.05
C ASN A 115 15.92 -18.61 1.41
N LEU A 116 16.36 -19.87 1.42
CA LEU A 116 16.73 -20.59 2.64
C LEU A 116 17.96 -19.96 3.30
N LYS A 117 18.94 -19.50 2.51
CA LYS A 117 20.11 -18.78 3.01
C LYS A 117 19.70 -17.48 3.71
N VAL A 118 18.89 -16.65 3.06
CA VAL A 118 18.43 -15.37 3.63
C VAL A 118 17.51 -15.60 4.84
N LEU A 119 16.60 -16.58 4.76
CA LEU A 119 15.73 -16.96 5.85
C LEU A 119 16.52 -17.35 7.11
N LYS A 120 17.59 -18.12 6.96
CA LYS A 120 18.47 -18.49 8.07
C LYS A 120 19.03 -17.24 8.78
N GLU A 121 19.57 -16.28 8.02
CA GLU A 121 20.13 -15.04 8.57
C GLU A 121 19.06 -14.17 9.25
N VAL A 122 17.86 -14.07 8.65
CA VAL A 122 16.72 -13.37 9.26
C VAL A 122 16.35 -14.02 10.59
N LEU A 123 16.19 -15.34 10.64
CA LEU A 123 15.81 -16.06 11.86
C LEU A 123 16.88 -15.94 12.96
N PHE A 124 18.18 -15.99 12.62
CA PHE A 124 19.24 -15.76 13.59
C PHE A 124 19.22 -14.34 14.15
N THR A 125 18.98 -13.36 13.29
CA THR A 125 18.88 -11.96 13.70
C THR A 125 17.68 -11.76 14.62
N LEU A 126 16.49 -12.25 14.25
CA LEU A 126 15.30 -12.17 15.10
C LEU A 126 15.51 -12.85 16.46
N LYS A 127 16.14 -14.04 16.47
CA LYS A 127 16.47 -14.77 17.70
C LYS A 127 17.42 -13.98 18.61
N ARG A 128 18.46 -13.35 18.04
CA ARG A 128 19.43 -12.51 18.78
C ARG A 128 18.73 -11.35 19.50
N TYR A 129 17.76 -10.73 18.84
CA TYR A 129 16.96 -9.63 19.41
C TYR A 129 15.72 -10.08 20.18
N LYS A 130 15.55 -11.39 20.41
CA LYS A 130 14.43 -12.00 21.15
C LYS A 130 13.05 -11.65 20.57
N LEU A 131 12.99 -11.41 19.26
CA LEU A 131 11.74 -11.23 18.53
C LEU A 131 11.09 -12.58 18.27
N LYS A 132 9.79 -12.66 18.50
CA LYS A 132 9.01 -13.89 18.35
C LYS A 132 8.20 -13.83 17.07
N LEU A 133 8.14 -14.96 16.37
CA LEU A 133 7.30 -15.16 15.20
C LEU A 133 6.00 -15.87 15.56
N ASN A 134 4.96 -15.57 14.79
CA ASN A 134 3.72 -16.31 14.79
C ASN A 134 3.76 -17.36 13.68
N LEU A 135 4.28 -18.54 14.02
CA LEU A 135 4.53 -19.59 13.03
C LEU A 135 3.27 -19.97 12.21
N ALA A 136 2.08 -19.88 12.81
CA ALA A 136 0.83 -20.20 12.13
C ALA A 136 0.46 -19.21 11.02
N LYS A 137 0.98 -17.98 11.06
CA LYS A 137 0.77 -16.95 10.03
C LYS A 137 1.96 -16.79 9.08
N CYS A 138 3.11 -17.40 9.40
CA CYS A 138 4.26 -17.42 8.50
C CYS A 138 3.96 -18.29 7.27
N LEU A 139 4.44 -17.86 6.11
CA LEU A 139 4.32 -18.56 4.83
C LEU A 139 5.72 -18.77 4.27
N PHE A 140 6.09 -20.02 4.01
CA PHE A 140 7.44 -20.36 3.54
C PHE A 140 7.43 -20.85 2.09
N LEU A 141 8.44 -20.43 1.32
CA LEU A 141 8.78 -20.92 -0.01
C LEU A 141 7.58 -20.96 -0.99
N LYS A 142 6.74 -19.93 -0.97
CA LYS A 142 5.57 -19.83 -1.84
C LYS A 142 5.96 -19.25 -3.19
N LYS A 143 5.31 -19.72 -4.26
CA LYS A 143 5.41 -19.14 -5.61
C LYS A 143 4.51 -17.92 -5.82
N LYS A 144 3.45 -17.83 -5.02
CA LYS A 144 2.48 -16.73 -5.01
C LYS A 144 2.16 -16.37 -3.57
N ILE A 145 2.16 -15.09 -3.23
CA ILE A 145 2.00 -14.62 -1.84
C ILE A 145 1.16 -13.35 -1.76
N GLU A 146 0.41 -13.17 -0.67
CA GLU A 146 -0.25 -11.90 -0.38
C GLU A 146 0.70 -10.99 0.41
N PHE A 147 0.97 -9.80 -0.14
CA PHE A 147 1.80 -8.77 0.47
C PHE A 147 1.20 -7.38 0.19
N LEU A 148 1.03 -6.56 1.23
CA LEU A 148 0.48 -5.21 1.13
C LEU A 148 -0.89 -5.14 0.41
N GLY A 149 -1.72 -6.18 0.53
CA GLY A 149 -3.03 -6.26 -0.12
C GLY A 149 -3.01 -6.66 -1.60
N TYR A 150 -1.83 -6.97 -2.14
CA TYR A 150 -1.64 -7.49 -3.49
C TYR A 150 -1.28 -8.98 -3.45
N MET A 151 -1.68 -9.74 -4.47
CA MET A 151 -1.04 -11.02 -4.76
C MET A 151 0.18 -10.77 -5.64
N VAL A 152 1.32 -11.29 -5.23
CA VAL A 152 2.56 -11.24 -5.99
C VAL A 152 2.93 -12.65 -6.46
N SER A 153 3.31 -12.79 -7.73
CA SER A 153 3.92 -13.99 -8.30
C SER A 153 5.04 -13.60 -9.28
N ALA A 154 5.69 -14.60 -9.88
CA ALA A 154 6.66 -14.39 -10.95
C ALA A 154 6.07 -13.69 -12.20
N ASP A 155 4.75 -13.81 -12.40
CA ASP A 155 4.05 -13.21 -13.55
C ASP A 155 3.77 -11.71 -13.34
N GLY A 156 3.74 -11.26 -12.09
CA GLY A 156 3.47 -9.88 -11.73
C GLY A 156 2.60 -9.75 -10.50
N ILE A 157 1.78 -8.70 -10.49
CA ILE A 157 1.00 -8.26 -9.35
C ILE A 157 -0.47 -8.20 -9.73
N THR A 158 -1.33 -8.75 -8.88
CA THR A 158 -2.78 -8.55 -8.91
C THR A 158 -3.29 -8.10 -7.54
N MET A 159 -4.57 -7.76 -7.45
CA MET A 159 -5.22 -7.59 -6.16
C MET A 159 -5.29 -8.93 -5.40
N SER A 160 -5.22 -8.88 -4.06
CA SER A 160 -5.55 -10.04 -3.22
C SER A 160 -7.01 -10.47 -3.38
N SER A 161 -7.29 -11.76 -3.26
CA SER A 161 -8.65 -12.30 -3.31
C SER A 161 -9.57 -11.63 -2.28
N ARG A 162 -9.04 -11.30 -1.09
CA ARG A 162 -9.79 -10.59 -0.04
C ARG A 162 -10.24 -9.21 -0.49
N HIS A 163 -9.37 -8.44 -1.13
CA HIS A 163 -9.70 -7.10 -1.61
C HIS A 163 -10.60 -7.13 -2.86
N ILE A 164 -10.44 -8.13 -3.73
CA ILE A 164 -11.37 -8.37 -4.85
C ILE A 164 -12.77 -8.63 -4.28
N GLN A 165 -12.90 -9.55 -3.33
CA GLN A 165 -14.17 -9.87 -2.70
C GLN A 165 -14.78 -8.66 -1.99
N ALA A 166 -13.97 -7.88 -1.27
CA ALA A 166 -14.42 -6.66 -0.61
C ALA A 166 -14.97 -5.60 -1.59
N ILE A 167 -14.49 -5.57 -2.84
CA ILE A 167 -15.03 -4.70 -3.89
C ILE A 167 -16.34 -5.26 -4.44
N ILE A 168 -16.41 -6.57 -4.72
CA ILE A 168 -17.61 -7.25 -5.22
C ILE A 168 -18.77 -7.05 -4.23
N ASP A 169 -18.51 -7.30 -2.96
CA ASP A 169 -19.50 -7.24 -1.88
C ASP A 169 -19.78 -5.82 -1.39
N PHE A 170 -19.03 -4.82 -1.88
CA PHE A 170 -19.24 -3.44 -1.47
C PHE A 170 -20.66 -3.00 -1.86
N PRO A 171 -21.52 -2.62 -0.89
CA PRO A 171 -22.88 -2.23 -1.17
C PRO A 171 -22.92 -0.84 -1.82
N GLN A 172 -23.93 -0.58 -2.64
CA GLN A 172 -24.12 0.75 -3.21
C GLN A 172 -24.15 1.82 -2.09
N PRO A 173 -23.28 2.84 -2.13
CA PRO A 173 -23.22 3.87 -1.10
C PRO A 173 -24.52 4.66 -0.96
N LYS A 174 -24.99 4.81 0.27
CA LYS A 174 -26.16 5.61 0.65
C LYS A 174 -25.77 6.86 1.43
N THR A 175 -24.51 6.96 1.85
CA THR A 175 -24.00 8.10 2.62
C THR A 175 -22.67 8.60 2.08
N VAL A 176 -22.35 9.87 2.39
CA VAL A 176 -21.05 10.47 2.09
C VAL A 176 -19.88 9.64 2.68
N LYS A 177 -20.06 9.11 3.90
CA LYS A 177 -19.04 8.29 4.55
C LYS A 177 -18.76 6.98 3.80
N GLU A 178 -19.81 6.35 3.27
CA GLU A 178 -19.68 5.14 2.46
C GLU A 178 -19.02 5.42 1.12
N VAL A 179 -19.36 6.53 0.45
CA VAL A 179 -18.67 6.96 -0.79
C VAL A 179 -17.19 7.21 -0.51
N GLN A 180 -16.85 7.92 0.57
CA GLN A 180 -15.46 8.12 0.98
C GLN A 180 -14.75 6.79 1.25
N SER A 181 -15.43 5.83 1.87
CA SER A 181 -14.88 4.51 2.14
C SER A 181 -14.61 3.73 0.86
N TYR A 182 -15.57 3.74 -0.07
CA TYR A 182 -15.43 3.13 -1.39
C TYR A 182 -14.26 3.74 -2.16
N LEU A 183 -14.20 5.08 -2.25
CA LEU A 183 -13.12 5.78 -2.94
C LEU A 183 -11.76 5.52 -2.31
N ARG A 184 -11.65 5.39 -0.98
CA ARG A 184 -10.40 4.97 -0.33
C ARG A 184 -9.98 3.56 -0.74
N LEU A 185 -10.92 2.62 -0.77
CA LEU A 185 -10.66 1.24 -1.19
C LEU A 185 -10.22 1.17 -2.66
N THR A 186 -10.96 1.78 -3.57
CA THR A 186 -10.68 1.70 -5.01
C THR A 186 -9.47 2.54 -5.41
N SER A 187 -9.23 3.68 -4.77
CA SER A 187 -8.05 4.51 -5.06
C SER A 187 -6.73 3.85 -4.64
N TYR A 188 -6.74 2.98 -3.64
CA TYR A 188 -5.58 2.17 -3.27
C TYR A 188 -5.12 1.28 -4.44
N PHE A 189 -6.07 0.79 -5.24
CA PHE A 189 -5.83 -0.07 -6.41
C PHE A 189 -5.90 0.69 -7.74
N ARG A 190 -5.88 2.03 -7.74
CA ARG A 190 -5.97 2.85 -8.96
C ARG A 190 -4.89 2.53 -10.00
N ARG A 191 -3.76 1.94 -9.58
CA ARG A 191 -2.66 1.55 -10.46
C ARG A 191 -3.07 0.51 -11.49
N PHE A 192 -4.21 -0.18 -11.31
CA PHE A 192 -4.82 -1.13 -12.23
C PHE A 192 -5.85 -0.51 -13.19
N ILE A 193 -6.28 0.74 -12.95
CA ILE A 193 -7.36 1.38 -13.72
C ILE A 193 -6.81 2.53 -14.54
N ARG A 194 -6.98 2.41 -15.86
CA ARG A 194 -6.82 3.53 -16.79
C ARG A 194 -7.83 4.64 -16.46
N ASP A 195 -7.35 5.88 -16.36
CA ASP A 195 -8.16 7.08 -16.15
C ASP A 195 -9.03 7.06 -14.87
N TYR A 196 -8.57 6.34 -13.84
CA TYR A 196 -9.25 6.24 -12.53
C TYR A 196 -9.75 7.59 -12.01
N ALA A 197 -8.92 8.63 -12.04
CA ALA A 197 -9.27 9.92 -11.46
C ALA A 197 -10.42 10.62 -12.22
N VAL A 198 -10.56 10.38 -13.52
CA VAL A 198 -11.68 10.88 -14.32
C VAL A 198 -12.95 10.13 -13.95
N LYS A 199 -12.89 8.80 -13.93
CA LYS A 199 -14.01 7.90 -13.55
C LYS A 199 -14.50 8.14 -12.13
N ALA A 200 -13.59 8.36 -11.19
CA ALA A 200 -13.91 8.59 -9.78
C ALA A 200 -14.38 10.03 -9.49
N LYS A 201 -14.24 10.97 -10.43
CA LYS A 201 -14.51 12.41 -10.20
C LYS A 201 -15.96 12.69 -9.78
N PRO A 202 -17.01 12.11 -10.41
CA PRO A 202 -18.39 12.34 -10.00
C PRO A 202 -18.67 11.81 -8.59
N LEU A 203 -18.18 10.60 -8.28
CA LEU A 203 -18.26 10.02 -6.93
C LEU A 203 -17.55 10.90 -5.90
N ALA A 204 -16.36 11.41 -6.23
CA ALA A 204 -15.61 12.30 -5.34
C ALA A 204 -16.32 13.63 -5.11
N ALA A 205 -17.10 14.13 -6.08
CA ALA A 205 -17.87 15.36 -5.94
C ALA A 205 -18.94 15.24 -4.84
N LEU A 206 -19.51 14.05 -4.62
CA LEU A 206 -20.46 13.77 -3.52
C LEU A 206 -19.81 13.92 -2.12
N THR A 207 -18.48 13.90 -2.04
CA THR A 207 -17.74 14.02 -0.78
C THR A 207 -17.35 15.44 -0.42
N LYS A 208 -17.62 16.42 -1.30
CA LYS A 208 -17.30 17.83 -1.07
C LYS A 208 -18.17 18.42 0.03
N LYS A 209 -17.60 19.37 0.78
CA LYS A 209 -18.34 20.13 1.81
C LYS A 209 -19.53 20.85 1.16
N ASN A 210 -20.71 20.75 1.76
CA ASN A 210 -21.97 21.33 1.29
C ASN A 210 -22.53 20.77 -0.03
N ALA A 211 -21.98 19.67 -0.56
CA ALA A 211 -22.60 18.99 -1.70
C ALA A 211 -23.91 18.32 -1.26
N LYS A 212 -24.99 18.51 -2.03
CA LYS A 212 -26.21 17.71 -1.87
C LYS A 212 -25.87 16.27 -2.24
N PHE A 213 -26.11 15.34 -1.31
CA PHE A 213 -25.92 13.93 -1.60
C PHE A 213 -27.01 13.47 -2.57
N ASN A 214 -26.62 13.23 -3.83
CA ASN A 214 -27.48 12.69 -4.87
C ASN A 214 -26.72 11.59 -5.59
N PHE A 215 -26.98 10.33 -5.25
CA PHE A 215 -26.36 9.19 -5.90
C PHE A 215 -27.22 8.77 -7.10
N ASP A 216 -27.10 9.54 -8.18
CA ASP A 216 -27.86 9.37 -9.41
C ASP A 216 -27.37 8.21 -10.29
N LYS A 217 -28.00 8.05 -11.45
CA LYS A 217 -27.68 6.98 -12.40
C LYS A 217 -26.21 7.01 -12.84
N ASP A 218 -25.65 8.19 -13.11
CA ASP A 218 -24.25 8.33 -13.49
C ASP A 218 -23.31 7.83 -12.37
N CYS A 219 -23.63 8.14 -11.12
CA CYS A 219 -22.90 7.61 -9.96
C CYS A 219 -23.00 6.08 -9.85
N VAL A 220 -24.18 5.51 -10.10
CA VAL A 220 -24.40 4.04 -10.13
C VAL A 220 -23.56 3.40 -11.23
N ASP A 221 -23.62 3.93 -12.44
CA ASP A 221 -22.93 3.37 -13.59
C ASP A 221 -21.40 3.42 -13.38
N LEU A 222 -20.87 4.51 -12.83
CA LEU A 222 -19.44 4.63 -12.50
C LEU A 222 -19.00 3.75 -11.34
N PHE A 223 -19.86 3.56 -10.33
CA PHE A 223 -19.62 2.64 -9.23
C PHE A 223 -19.50 1.19 -9.73
N GLU A 224 -20.43 0.75 -10.57
CA GLU A 224 -20.39 -0.60 -11.15
C GLU A 224 -19.24 -0.76 -12.16
N LEU A 225 -18.93 0.29 -12.95
CA LEU A 225 -17.77 0.28 -13.84
C LEU A 225 -16.46 0.07 -13.08
N LEU A 226 -16.23 0.83 -12.01
CA LEU A 226 -15.02 0.71 -11.19
C LEU A 226 -14.93 -0.66 -10.50
N LYS A 227 -16.07 -1.21 -10.04
CA LYS A 227 -16.12 -2.59 -9.51
C LYS A 227 -15.71 -3.60 -10.58
N LYS A 228 -16.30 -3.51 -11.77
CA LYS A 228 -15.99 -4.40 -12.89
C LYS A 228 -14.51 -4.33 -13.26
N GLU A 229 -13.97 -3.13 -13.51
CA GLU A 229 -12.58 -2.97 -13.95
C GLU A 229 -11.56 -3.47 -12.92
N LEU A 230 -11.79 -3.25 -11.62
CA LEU A 230 -10.88 -3.77 -10.58
C LEU A 230 -10.93 -5.28 -10.45
N THR A 231 -12.13 -5.86 -10.57
CA THR A 231 -12.33 -7.32 -10.42
C THR A 231 -11.89 -8.09 -11.66
N SER A 232 -11.91 -7.46 -12.84
CA SER A 232 -11.39 -8.01 -14.09
C SER A 232 -10.00 -7.48 -14.48
N ALA A 233 -9.31 -6.80 -13.55
CA ALA A 233 -8.03 -6.16 -13.85
C ALA A 233 -6.98 -7.20 -14.30
N PRO A 234 -6.20 -6.91 -15.36
CA PRO A 234 -5.12 -7.80 -15.77
C PRO A 234 -3.99 -7.81 -14.74
N VAL A 235 -3.13 -8.82 -14.84
CA VAL A 235 -1.86 -8.85 -14.09
C VAL A 235 -1.00 -7.67 -14.55
N LEU A 236 -0.59 -6.82 -13.61
CA LEU A 236 0.42 -5.79 -13.89
C LEU A 236 1.80 -6.41 -13.76
N HIS A 237 2.64 -6.17 -14.75
CA HIS A 237 4.04 -6.60 -14.68
C HIS A 237 4.82 -5.71 -13.71
N ILE A 238 5.81 -6.30 -13.04
CA ILE A 238 6.71 -5.55 -12.16
C ILE A 238 7.78 -4.88 -13.02
N TYR A 239 8.07 -3.61 -12.74
CA TYR A 239 9.02 -2.81 -13.48
C TYR A 239 10.38 -3.53 -13.63
N ASN A 240 10.88 -3.60 -14.86
CA ASN A 240 12.19 -4.14 -15.19
C ASN A 240 13.12 -3.01 -15.64
N PRO A 241 14.18 -2.67 -14.87
CA PRO A 241 15.12 -1.62 -15.25
C PRO A 241 15.84 -1.84 -16.59
N SER A 242 15.93 -3.07 -17.07
CA SER A 242 16.60 -3.42 -18.33
C SER A 242 15.65 -3.46 -19.54
N ALA A 243 14.35 -3.27 -19.35
CA ALA A 243 13.37 -3.32 -20.44
C ALA A 243 13.13 -1.94 -21.08
N ALA A 244 12.89 -1.94 -22.40
CA ALA A 244 12.44 -0.74 -23.10
C ALA A 244 11.12 -0.25 -22.50
N THR A 245 11.06 1.05 -22.20
CA THR A 245 9.96 1.67 -21.47
C THR A 245 9.35 2.78 -22.32
N GLU A 246 8.03 2.77 -22.43
CA GLU A 246 7.25 3.82 -23.08
C GLU A 246 6.30 4.45 -22.06
N LEU A 247 6.19 5.78 -22.13
CA LEU A 247 5.20 6.54 -21.36
C LEU A 247 4.20 7.12 -22.34
N HIS A 248 2.96 6.66 -22.26
CA HIS A 248 1.86 7.19 -23.08
C HIS A 248 1.03 8.11 -22.19
N THR A 249 0.73 9.31 -22.67
CA THR A 249 -0.08 10.30 -21.96
C THR A 249 -1.22 10.78 -22.84
N ASP A 250 -2.31 11.17 -22.21
CA ASP A 250 -3.48 11.75 -22.87
C ASP A 250 -4.14 12.75 -21.92
N ALA A 251 -4.66 13.85 -22.45
CA ALA A 251 -5.26 14.90 -21.65
C ALA A 251 -6.58 15.41 -22.21
N SER A 252 -7.48 15.76 -21.30
CA SER A 252 -8.74 16.41 -21.63
C SER A 252 -9.03 17.50 -20.62
N MET A 253 -10.02 18.34 -20.94
CA MET A 253 -10.52 19.32 -19.98
C MET A 253 -11.00 18.67 -18.67
N HIS A 254 -11.39 17.39 -18.66
CA HIS A 254 -11.90 16.73 -17.45
C HIS A 254 -10.81 16.11 -16.56
N GLY A 255 -9.65 15.82 -17.13
CA GLY A 255 -8.54 15.12 -16.48
C GLY A 255 -7.52 14.65 -17.49
N PHE A 256 -6.40 14.18 -16.97
CA PHE A 256 -5.32 13.61 -17.75
C PHE A 256 -4.89 12.25 -17.17
N GLY A 257 -4.35 11.42 -18.05
CA GLY A 257 -3.95 10.06 -17.78
C GLY A 257 -2.56 9.75 -18.32
N ALA A 258 -1.94 8.71 -17.76
CA ALA A 258 -0.70 8.15 -18.27
C ALA A 258 -0.65 6.64 -18.05
N ILE A 259 0.02 5.95 -18.95
CA ILE A 259 0.29 4.51 -18.87
C ILE A 259 1.80 4.32 -19.00
N LEU A 260 2.39 3.67 -18.00
CA LEU A 260 3.77 3.20 -18.08
C LEU A 260 3.76 1.79 -18.68
N LEU A 261 4.34 1.65 -19.86
CA LEU A 261 4.42 0.40 -20.61
C LEU A 261 5.87 -0.09 -20.66
N GLN A 262 6.06 -1.41 -20.57
CA GLN A 262 7.35 -2.02 -20.85
C GLN A 262 7.25 -3.18 -21.82
N LYS A 263 8.27 -3.28 -22.67
CA LYS A 263 8.41 -4.39 -23.61
C LYS A 263 8.75 -5.67 -22.85
N GLN A 264 7.89 -6.67 -22.98
CA GLN A 264 8.11 -7.99 -22.38
C GLN A 264 9.01 -8.86 -23.27
N LYS A 265 9.49 -10.00 -22.73
CA LYS A 265 10.38 -10.95 -23.43
C LYS A 265 9.88 -11.38 -24.81
N TYR A 266 8.56 -11.40 -25.04
CA TYR A 266 7.92 -11.77 -26.31
C TYR A 266 7.50 -10.57 -27.17
N SER A 267 8.12 -9.40 -26.99
CA SER A 267 7.89 -8.16 -27.77
C SER A 267 6.51 -7.50 -27.64
N ASN A 268 5.66 -7.99 -26.75
CA ASN A 268 4.39 -7.32 -26.42
C ASN A 268 4.64 -6.22 -25.39
N TRP A 269 3.99 -5.06 -25.58
CA TRP A 269 3.95 -4.00 -24.57
C TRP A 269 2.96 -4.39 -23.48
N ALA A 270 3.40 -4.35 -22.22
CA ALA A 270 2.53 -4.64 -21.08
C ALA A 270 2.50 -3.48 -20.10
N PRO A 271 1.34 -3.19 -19.47
CA PRO A 271 1.22 -2.14 -18.48
C PRO A 271 1.94 -2.52 -17.19
N ILE A 272 2.76 -1.59 -16.70
CA ILE A 272 3.38 -1.63 -15.37
C ILE A 272 2.49 -0.91 -14.37
N ALA A 273 2.02 0.28 -14.75
CA ALA A 273 1.16 1.10 -13.90
C ALA A 273 0.34 2.10 -14.72
N TYR A 274 -0.89 2.34 -14.24
CA TYR A 274 -1.73 3.44 -14.68
C TYR A 274 -1.63 4.63 -13.72
N PHE A 275 -1.64 5.83 -14.27
CA PHE A 275 -1.70 7.08 -13.53
C PHE A 275 -2.80 7.98 -14.12
N SER A 276 -3.50 8.72 -13.28
CA SER A 276 -4.44 9.74 -13.73
C SER A 276 -4.70 10.77 -12.65
N LYS A 277 -5.11 11.96 -13.07
CA LYS A 277 -5.53 13.05 -12.20
C LYS A 277 -6.67 13.83 -12.86
N ALA A 278 -7.66 14.21 -12.06
CA ALA A 278 -8.68 15.14 -12.51
C ALA A 278 -8.12 16.56 -12.58
N THR A 279 -8.47 17.30 -13.62
CA THR A 279 -8.13 18.72 -13.74
C THR A 279 -8.81 19.55 -12.66
N THR A 280 -8.06 20.50 -12.12
CA THR A 280 -8.57 21.61 -11.29
C THR A 280 -9.39 22.58 -12.13
N ASP A 281 -10.13 23.48 -11.47
CA ASP A 281 -10.92 24.49 -12.19
C ASP A 281 -10.06 25.48 -12.97
N THR A 282 -8.79 25.65 -12.57
CA THR A 282 -7.80 26.41 -13.33
C THR A 282 -7.28 25.63 -14.53
N GLU A 283 -6.82 24.40 -14.33
CA GLU A 283 -6.29 23.55 -15.40
C GLU A 283 -7.33 23.29 -16.50
N LYS A 284 -8.62 23.20 -16.16
CA LYS A 284 -9.73 23.08 -17.14
C LYS A 284 -9.76 24.16 -18.22
N ARG A 285 -9.20 25.34 -17.93
CA ARG A 285 -9.20 26.50 -18.84
C ARG A 285 -7.94 26.58 -19.70
N TYR A 286 -6.99 25.69 -19.48
CA TYR A 286 -5.78 25.60 -20.30
C TYR A 286 -6.15 25.13 -21.71
N HIS A 287 -5.37 25.57 -22.68
CA HIS A 287 -5.51 25.07 -24.04
C HIS A 287 -5.11 23.60 -24.10
N SER A 288 -5.62 22.85 -25.09
CA SER A 288 -5.31 21.43 -25.29
C SER A 288 -3.81 21.10 -25.23
N TYR A 289 -2.94 21.88 -25.89
CA TYR A 289 -1.50 21.64 -25.87
C TYR A 289 -0.86 21.83 -24.48
N GLU A 290 -1.38 22.76 -23.67
CA GLU A 290 -0.92 22.97 -22.30
C GLU A 290 -1.36 21.82 -21.39
N LEU A 291 -2.56 21.29 -21.61
CA LEU A 291 -3.06 20.10 -20.91
C LEU A 291 -2.24 18.85 -21.23
N GLU A 292 -1.92 18.62 -22.51
CA GLU A 292 -1.04 17.52 -22.91
C GLU A 292 0.35 17.65 -22.28
N THR A 293 0.93 18.86 -22.32
CA THR A 293 2.23 19.14 -21.68
C THR A 293 2.17 18.90 -20.18
N LEU A 294 1.09 19.34 -19.52
CA LEU A 294 0.86 19.09 -18.09
C LEU A 294 0.76 17.59 -17.79
N ALA A 295 0.07 16.82 -18.63
CA ALA A 295 -0.04 15.37 -18.50
C ALA A 295 1.34 14.70 -18.55
N ILE A 296 2.18 15.08 -19.51
CA ILE A 296 3.57 14.60 -19.64
C ILE A 296 4.37 14.93 -18.39
N VAL A 297 4.38 16.20 -17.96
CA VAL A 297 5.13 16.64 -16.77
C VAL A 297 4.70 15.87 -15.53
N LYS A 298 3.40 15.74 -15.30
CA LYS A 298 2.85 15.05 -14.12
C LYS A 298 3.07 13.56 -14.15
N ALA A 299 3.05 12.95 -15.34
CA ALA A 299 3.39 11.55 -15.52
C ALA A 299 4.88 11.29 -15.22
N ILE A 300 5.78 12.16 -15.71
CA ILE A 300 7.21 12.07 -15.40
C ILE A 300 7.47 12.26 -13.90
N GLU A 301 6.85 13.25 -13.26
CA GLU A 301 6.93 13.44 -11.80
C GLU A 301 6.47 12.18 -11.04
N ARG A 302 5.35 11.58 -11.47
CA ARG A 302 4.79 10.38 -10.84
C ARG A 302 5.73 9.18 -10.98
N PHE A 303 6.29 8.98 -12.17
CA PHE A 303 7.10 7.83 -12.53
C PHE A 303 8.61 8.08 -12.41
N HIS A 304 9.02 9.20 -11.79
CA HIS A 304 10.43 9.60 -11.67
C HIS A 304 11.33 8.51 -11.06
N VAL A 305 10.78 7.66 -10.19
CA VAL A 305 11.51 6.54 -9.57
C VAL A 305 12.00 5.52 -10.59
N TYR A 306 11.34 5.41 -11.75
CA TYR A 306 11.70 4.49 -12.82
C TYR A 306 12.72 5.08 -13.81
N TYR A 307 12.83 6.41 -13.88
CA TYR A 307 13.72 7.10 -14.81
C TYR A 307 15.12 7.40 -14.24
N ARG A 308 15.33 7.19 -12.94
CA ARG A 308 16.64 7.37 -12.31
C ARG A 308 17.46 6.10 -12.54
N ALA A 309 18.23 6.11 -13.63
CA ALA A 309 19.37 5.21 -13.84
C ALA A 309 20.57 5.68 -13.01
#